data_AF-A0A973FVH0-F1
#
_entry.id   AF-A0A973FVH0-F1
#
_cell.length_a   1.000
_cell.length_b   1.000
_cell.length_c   1.000
_cell.angle_alpha   90.00
_cell.angle_beta   90.00
_cell.angle_gamma   90.00
#
_symmetry.space_group_name_H-M   'P 1'
#
loop_
_entity.id
_entity.type
_entity.pdbx_description
1 polymer ?
#
loop_
_entity_poly.entity_id
_entity_poly.type
_entity_poly.pdbx_seq_one_letter_code
_entity_poly.pdbx_strand_id
1 'polypeptide(L)'
;MPIKSRAVVIPRRNVVELRTVQVTEPRAGDVLIRTAYTSISAGTERMLLDGRLPQPQLLFPVVPGYETVGQVVQVGKKAPKELLGQWVYIGGARCFQGVNPAWGE
;
A
#
# COMPACT_ATOMS: atom_id res chain seq x y z
N MET A 1 19.19 4.01 3.16
CA MET A 1 18.38 5.13 3.71
C MET A 1 16.93 4.66 3.70
N PRO A 2 16.12 4.98 4.72
CA PRO A 2 14.75 4.51 4.78
C PRO A 2 13.94 5.04 3.59
N ILE A 3 13.26 4.15 2.86
CA ILE A 3 12.37 4.51 1.76
C ILE A 3 11.15 5.20 2.38
N LYS A 4 10.76 6.35 1.82
CA LYS A 4 9.60 7.12 2.28
C LYS A 4 8.60 7.27 1.14
N SER A 5 7.32 7.19 1.48
CA SER A 5 6.22 7.46 0.54
C SER A 5 5.22 8.42 1.18
N ARG A 6 4.44 9.12 0.34
CA ARG A 6 3.22 9.80 0.78
C ARG A 6 2.08 8.81 0.62
N ALA A 7 1.34 8.56 1.69
CA ALA A 7 0.21 7.64 1.69
C ALA A 7 -1.02 8.30 2.30
N VAL A 8 -2.18 7.91 1.78
CA VAL A 8 -3.46 8.21 2.42
C VAL A 8 -3.56 7.33 3.66
N VAL A 9 -3.83 7.94 4.81
CA VAL A 9 -4.01 7.23 6.07
C VAL A 9 -5.39 7.57 6.61
N ILE A 10 -6.13 6.55 7.02
CA ILE A 10 -7.37 6.68 7.78
C ILE A 10 -7.00 6.41 9.25
N PRO A 11 -6.71 7.44 10.07
CA PRO A 11 -6.24 7.25 11.43
C PRO A 11 -7.35 6.92 12.43
N ARG A 12 -8.60 7.20 12.06
CA ARG A 12 -9.83 6.91 12.81
C ARG A 12 -11.03 7.09 11.89
N ARG A 13 -12.18 6.63 12.35
CA ARG A 13 -13.47 6.74 11.65
C ARG A 13 -13.70 8.15 11.09
N ASN A 14 -14.07 8.22 9.81
CA ASN A 14 -14.41 9.44 9.06
C ASN A 14 -13.30 10.50 8.98
N VAL A 15 -12.04 10.12 9.13
CA VAL A 15 -10.89 11.03 8.95
C VAL A 15 -9.93 10.47 7.93
N VAL A 16 -9.45 11.34 7.04
CA VAL A 16 -8.45 11.02 6.02
C VAL A 16 -7.32 12.03 6.15
N GLU A 17 -6.08 11.54 6.20
CA GLU A 17 -4.89 12.35 6.26
C GLU A 17 -3.89 11.90 5.19
N LEU A 18 -3.08 12.84 4.70
CA LEU A 18 -1.94 12.51 3.86
C LEU A 18 -0.68 12.55 4.71
N ARG A 19 -0.06 11.40 4.92
CA ARG A 19 1.13 11.26 5.78
C ARG A 19 2.33 10.81 4.98
N THR A 20 3.53 11.20 5.42
CA THR A 20 4.75 10.53 5.00
C THR A 20 4.93 9.27 5.85
N VAL A 21 4.94 8.11 5.20
CA VAL A 21 5.12 6.80 5.82
C VAL A 21 6.44 6.18 5.38
N GLN A 22 7.00 5.34 6.24
CA GLN A 22 8.20 4.58 5.91
C GLN A 22 7.82 3.27 5.23
N VAL A 23 8.53 2.95 4.15
CA VAL A 23 8.38 1.74 3.37
C VAL A 23 9.56 0.82 3.68
N THR A 24 9.25 -0.44 3.92
CA THR A 24 10.24 -1.49 4.20
C THR A 24 11.07 -1.75 2.93
N GLU A 25 12.37 -1.91 3.08
CA GLU A 25 13.20 -2.33 1.95
C GLU A 25 12.74 -3.71 1.44
N PRO A 26 12.67 -3.92 0.11
CA PRO A 26 12.22 -5.18 -0.44
C PRO A 26 13.14 -6.32 0.00
N ARG A 27 12.55 -7.39 0.52
CA ARG A 27 13.28 -8.62 0.88
C ARG A 27 13.72 -9.34 -0.39
N ALA A 28 14.42 -10.46 -0.21
CA ALA A 28 14.98 -11.20 -1.33
C ALA A 28 13.95 -11.57 -2.41
N GLY A 29 12.71 -11.91 -2.07
CA GLY A 29 11.66 -12.26 -3.04
C GLY A 29 10.73 -11.11 -3.44
N ASP A 30 10.92 -9.92 -2.88
CA ASP A 30 9.98 -8.81 -3.06
C ASP A 30 10.37 -7.95 -4.27
N VAL A 31 9.44 -7.13 -4.73
CA VAL A 31 9.69 -6.01 -5.65
C VAL A 31 9.23 -4.71 -5.02
N LEU A 32 9.92 -3.62 -5.31
CA LEU A 32 9.48 -2.27 -4.97
C LEU A 32 8.82 -1.65 -6.19
N ILE A 33 7.62 -1.13 -6.02
CA ILE A 33 6.84 -0.53 -7.08
C ILE A 33 6.71 0.97 -6.79
N ARG A 34 6.94 1.79 -7.81
CA ARG A 34 6.55 3.20 -7.79
C ARG A 34 5.12 3.30 -8.32
N THR A 35 4.18 3.53 -7.42
CA THR A 35 2.78 3.76 -7.74
C THR A 35 2.62 4.91 -8.74
N ALA A 36 1.85 4.68 -9.80
CA ALA A 36 1.49 5.69 -10.78
C ALA A 36 0.00 6.06 -10.66
N TYR A 37 -0.84 5.04 -10.51
CA TYR A 37 -2.28 5.20 -10.39
C TYR A 37 -2.85 4.26 -9.34
N THR A 38 -3.95 4.69 -8.75
CA THR A 38 -4.82 3.87 -7.93
C THR A 38 -6.27 4.27 -8.17
N SER A 39 -7.19 3.34 -7.96
CA SER A 39 -8.62 3.62 -7.80
C SER A 39 -9.11 3.39 -6.38
N ILE A 40 -10.19 4.11 -6.05
CA ILE A 40 -10.91 4.01 -4.79
C ILE A 40 -12.17 3.18 -5.07
N SER A 41 -12.34 2.05 -4.39
CA SER A 41 -13.60 1.32 -4.44
C SER A 41 -14.64 2.02 -3.58
N ALA A 42 -15.72 2.45 -4.24
CA ALA A 42 -16.78 3.21 -3.58
C ALA A 42 -17.43 2.45 -2.40
N GLY A 43 -17.44 1.11 -2.45
CA GLY A 43 -17.99 0.27 -1.39
C GLY A 43 -17.00 0.01 -0.26
N THR A 44 -15.86 -0.59 -0.60
CA THR A 44 -14.87 -1.07 0.37
C THR A 44 -14.25 0.09 1.15
N GLU A 45 -13.72 1.11 0.47
CA GLU A 45 -13.12 2.26 1.13
C GLU A 45 -14.13 3.04 1.97
N ARG A 46 -15.41 3.10 1.56
CA ARG A 46 -16.46 3.75 2.36
C ARG A 46 -16.74 2.97 3.65
N MET A 47 -16.84 1.66 3.58
CA MET A 47 -17.02 0.82 4.76
C MET A 47 -15.81 0.89 5.70
N LEU A 48 -14.60 0.93 5.15
CA LEU A 48 -13.36 1.09 5.90
C LEU A 48 -13.29 2.46 6.59
N LEU A 49 -13.60 3.53 5.87
CA LEU A 49 -13.65 4.89 6.41
C LEU A 49 -14.66 5.00 7.57
N ASP A 50 -15.79 4.30 7.46
CA ASP A 50 -16.82 4.27 8.49
C ASP A 50 -16.51 3.28 9.64
N GLY A 51 -15.42 2.52 9.56
CA GLY A 51 -15.05 1.52 10.56
C GLY A 51 -16.02 0.33 10.64
N ARG A 52 -16.71 0.03 9.53
CA ARG A 52 -17.73 -1.03 9.43
C ARG A 52 -17.28 -2.25 8.63
N LEU A 53 -16.04 -2.24 8.15
CA LEU A 53 -15.53 -3.36 7.38
C LEU A 53 -15.39 -4.59 8.29
N PRO A 54 -15.94 -5.76 7.92
CA PRO A 54 -16.07 -6.90 8.84
C PRO A 54 -14.75 -7.64 9.12
N GLN A 55 -13.63 -7.21 8.53
CA GLN A 55 -12.34 -7.87 8.66
C GLN A 55 -11.57 -7.34 9.88
N PRO A 56 -11.30 -8.17 10.90
CA PRO A 56 -10.66 -7.74 12.15
C PRO A 56 -9.25 -7.16 11.97
N GLN A 57 -8.58 -7.51 10.88
CA GLN A 57 -7.22 -7.08 10.58
C GLN A 57 -7.15 -5.61 10.11
N LEU A 58 -8.29 -4.92 9.93
CA LEU A 58 -8.36 -3.58 9.35
C LEU A 58 -8.64 -2.52 10.40
N LEU A 59 -7.73 -2.47 11.37
CA LEU A 59 -7.76 -1.50 12.45
C LEU A 59 -7.11 -0.19 12.02
N PHE A 60 -7.66 0.92 12.50
CA PHE A 60 -7.03 2.22 12.40
C PHE A 60 -5.74 2.28 13.26
N PRO A 61 -4.71 3.04 12.87
CA PRO A 61 -4.57 3.77 11.61
C PRO A 61 -4.27 2.81 10.44
N VAL A 62 -4.93 3.00 9.29
CA VAL A 62 -4.83 2.10 8.13
C VAL A 62 -4.51 2.85 6.84
N VAL A 63 -3.72 2.23 5.96
CA VAL A 63 -3.53 2.68 4.56
C VAL A 63 -4.48 1.87 3.67
N PRO A 64 -5.48 2.49 3.03
CA PRO A 64 -6.39 1.80 2.12
C PRO A 64 -5.74 1.59 0.74
N GLY A 65 -6.44 0.89 -0.15
CA GLY A 65 -6.03 0.71 -1.54
C GLY A 65 -5.67 -0.73 -1.87
N TYR A 66 -6.25 -1.25 -2.95
CA TYR A 66 -5.96 -2.59 -3.48
C TYR A 66 -6.06 -2.62 -5.01
N GLU A 67 -6.07 -1.45 -5.65
CA GLU A 67 -6.29 -1.29 -7.09
C GLU A 67 -5.16 -0.44 -7.68
N THR A 68 -3.91 -0.87 -7.45
CA THR A 68 -2.72 -0.07 -7.72
C THR A 68 -2.02 -0.50 -8.99
N VAL A 69 -1.71 0.47 -9.86
CA VAL A 69 -0.86 0.28 -11.04
C VAL A 69 0.42 1.10 -10.88
N GLY A 70 1.56 0.47 -11.15
CA GLY A 70 2.85 1.14 -11.05
C GLY A 70 3.96 0.42 -11.79
N GLN A 71 5.16 0.98 -11.69
CA GLN A 71 6.36 0.43 -12.32
C GLN A 71 7.28 -0.17 -11.26
N VAL A 72 7.81 -1.36 -11.52
CA VAL A 72 8.83 -1.97 -10.66
C VAL A 72 10.14 -1.18 -10.76
N VAL A 73 10.60 -0.63 -9.64
CA VAL A 73 11.81 0.19 -9.55
C VAL A 73 12.97 -0.49 -8.80
N GLN A 74 12.70 -1.57 -8.07
CA GLN A 74 13.72 -2.40 -7.45
C GLN A 74 13.23 -3.85 -7.37
N VAL A 75 14.15 -4.80 -7.53
CA VAL A 75 13.89 -6.23 -7.40
C VAL A 75 14.79 -6.82 -6.32
N GLY A 76 14.22 -7.68 -5.47
CA GLY A 76 14.97 -8.46 -4.49
C GLY A 76 15.90 -9.48 -5.16
N LYS A 77 16.91 -9.95 -4.43
CA LYS A 77 17.95 -10.86 -4.97
C LYS A 77 17.43 -12.20 -5.54
N LYS A 78 16.26 -12.66 -5.07
CA LYS A 78 15.57 -13.90 -5.46
C LYS A 78 14.29 -13.61 -6.27
N ALA A 79 13.96 -12.35 -6.54
CA ALA A 79 12.86 -11.99 -7.42
C ALA A 79 13.33 -12.04 -8.90
N PRO A 80 12.42 -12.31 -9.87
CA PRO A 80 12.76 -12.32 -11.28
C PRO A 80 13.28 -10.94 -11.72
N LYS A 81 14.49 -10.89 -12.29
CA LYS A 81 15.17 -9.62 -12.62
C LYS A 81 14.51 -8.90 -13.79
N GLU A 82 13.87 -9.65 -14.67
CA GLU A 82 13.10 -9.19 -15.82
C GLU A 82 11.86 -8.36 -15.45
N LEU A 83 11.45 -8.39 -14.18
CA LEU A 83 10.38 -7.53 -13.68
C LEU A 83 10.83 -6.07 -13.55
N LEU A 84 12.13 -5.79 -13.45
CA LEU A 84 12.62 -4.42 -13.31
C LEU A 84 12.20 -3.56 -14.51
N GLY A 85 11.52 -2.44 -14.24
CA GLY A 85 11.00 -1.54 -15.26
C GLY A 85 9.63 -1.94 -15.83
N GLN A 86 9.09 -3.12 -15.48
CA GLN A 86 7.77 -3.56 -15.94
C GLN A 86 6.65 -2.79 -15.24
N TRP A 87 5.55 -2.64 -15.96
CA TRP A 87 4.27 -2.18 -15.42
C TRP A 87 3.51 -3.35 -14.81
N VAL A 88 3.01 -3.15 -13.61
CA VAL A 88 2.30 -4.18 -12.84
C VAL A 88 1.05 -3.61 -12.20
N TYR A 89 0.05 -4.47 -12.04
CA TYR A 89 -1.12 -4.25 -11.18
C TYR A 89 -0.95 -5.08 -9.92
N ILE A 90 -1.18 -4.49 -8.75
CA ILE A 90 -1.14 -5.19 -7.46
C ILE A 90 -2.44 -4.99 -6.68
N GLY A 91 -2.85 -6.07 -6.01
CA GLY A 91 -4.02 -6.10 -5.13
C GLY A 91 -3.72 -5.73 -3.67
N GLY A 92 -2.52 -5.22 -3.38
CA GLY A 92 -1.97 -5.28 -2.04
C GLY A 92 -0.50 -4.87 -1.88
N ALA A 93 -0.15 -3.99 -0.94
CA ALA A 93 1.19 -3.90 -0.36
C ALA A 93 1.18 -4.08 1.17
N ARG A 94 2.24 -4.73 1.69
CA ARG A 94 2.43 -5.02 3.13
C ARG A 94 3.72 -4.41 3.68
N CYS A 95 4.11 -3.25 3.14
CA CYS A 95 5.44 -2.69 3.32
C CYS A 95 5.47 -1.44 4.23
N PHE A 96 4.34 -0.87 4.63
CA PHE A 96 4.28 0.32 5.46
C PHE A 96 4.58 0.04 6.94
N GLN A 97 5.31 0.96 7.57
CA GLN A 97 5.69 0.90 8.98
C GLN A 97 4.89 1.92 9.81
N GLY A 98 4.52 1.55 11.03
CA GLY A 98 3.81 2.43 11.98
C GLY A 98 2.32 2.68 11.66
N VAL A 99 1.81 2.07 10.60
CA VAL A 99 0.39 2.04 10.21
C VAL A 99 0.04 0.63 9.78
N ASN A 100 -1.22 0.25 9.94
CA ASN A 100 -1.72 -1.00 9.42
C ASN A 100 -1.72 -0.94 7.88
N PRO A 101 -0.94 -1.78 7.19
CA PRO A 101 -0.90 -1.72 5.76
C PRO A 101 -2.17 -2.27 5.13
N ALA A 102 -2.98 -3.11 5.78
CA ALA A 102 -4.19 -3.71 5.19
C ALA A 102 -3.95 -4.32 3.80
N TRP A 103 -4.14 -3.51 2.75
CA TRP A 103 -3.81 -3.76 1.36
C TRP A 103 -2.96 -2.66 0.70
N GLY A 104 -2.67 -1.56 1.39
CA GLY A 104 -2.47 -0.24 0.82
C GLY A 104 -1.35 -0.02 -0.20
N GLU A 105 -1.29 1.23 -0.64
CA GLU A 105 -0.59 1.73 -1.83
C GLU A 105 0.21 3.02 -1.66
#